data_AF-A0A3S5AE54-F1
#
_entry.id   AF-A0A3S5AE54-F1
#
_cell.length_a   1.000
_cell.length_b   1.000
_cell.length_c   1.000
_cell.angle_alpha   90.00
_cell.angle_beta   90.00
_cell.angle_gamma   90.00
#
_symmetry.space_group_name_H-M   'P 1'
#
loop_
_entity.id
_entity.type
_entity.pdbx_description
1 polymer ?
#
loop_
_entity_poly.entity_id
_entity_poly.type
_entity_poly.pdbx_seq_one_letter_code
_entity_poly.pdbx_strand_id
1 'polypeptide(L)'
;MSKYRKLKRPLTSEEESIAQLLIHSRKSRREVIESGFNRHRFFDNREDLPDWFVHDEKKHCRMTLPGLPEAPVIHKALTPSATLMGRTLKKTEEAKARRKARIAKRLKRVRQRTEDIPDDLPEKEKWMQIKQMYKKAGLLGKKKRPFHLVVNRKGGARNRAPPPKGARIKLVDRRMKADIRGRARSDGPVKSRASRKGKAGKKNGRKNPSRGHSRSGLSGHSKA
;
A
#
# COMPACT_ATOMS: atom_id res chain seq x y z
N MET A 1 27.61 -33.84 -19.76
CA MET A 1 27.32 -32.82 -18.73
C MET A 1 27.41 -31.43 -19.36
N SER A 2 26.28 -30.80 -19.67
CA SER A 2 26.26 -29.48 -20.33
C SER A 2 26.67 -28.38 -19.35
N LYS A 3 27.80 -27.72 -19.62
CA LYS A 3 28.31 -26.60 -18.83
C LYS A 3 27.58 -25.34 -19.28
N TYR A 4 26.64 -24.84 -18.48
CA TYR A 4 25.99 -23.56 -18.76
C TYR A 4 27.04 -22.43 -18.84
N ARG A 5 27.12 -21.74 -19.98
CA ARG A 5 28.00 -20.57 -20.15
C ARG A 5 27.47 -19.43 -19.27
N LYS A 6 28.30 -18.95 -18.34
CA LYS A 6 27.97 -17.77 -17.53
C LYS A 6 27.84 -16.54 -18.45
N LEU A 7 26.75 -15.79 -18.32
CA LEU A 7 26.59 -14.51 -19.01
C LEU A 7 27.65 -13.53 -18.47
N LYS A 8 28.35 -12.84 -19.37
CA LYS A 8 29.31 -11.77 -19.02
C LYS A 8 28.65 -10.40 -18.79
N ARG A 9 27.33 -10.31 -19.00
CA ARG A 9 26.53 -9.09 -18.83
C ARG A 9 25.59 -9.20 -17.62
N PRO A 10 25.22 -8.08 -16.98
CA PRO A 10 24.13 -8.09 -16.00
C PRO A 10 22.82 -8.55 -16.66
N LEU A 11 21.94 -9.14 -15.85
CA LEU A 11 20.60 -9.51 -16.29
C LEU A 11 19.79 -8.24 -16.57
N THR A 12 18.93 -8.31 -17.57
CA THR A 12 17.92 -7.27 -17.83
C THR A 12 16.80 -7.35 -16.80
N SER A 13 16.04 -6.27 -16.64
CA SER A 13 14.85 -6.22 -15.78
C SER A 13 13.92 -7.43 -15.94
N GLU A 14 13.69 -7.82 -17.19
CA GLU A 14 12.76 -8.89 -17.53
C GLU A 14 13.34 -10.24 -17.13
N GLU A 15 14.61 -10.48 -17.45
CA GLU A 15 15.34 -11.68 -17.04
C GLU A 15 15.43 -11.83 -15.52
N GLU A 16 15.68 -10.74 -14.78
CA GLU A 16 15.69 -10.74 -13.30
C GLU A 16 14.33 -11.14 -12.73
N SER A 17 13.24 -10.61 -13.29
CA SER A 17 11.88 -10.92 -12.83
C SER A 17 11.52 -12.38 -13.05
N ILE A 18 11.87 -12.95 -14.20
CA ILE A 18 11.69 -14.37 -14.49
C ILE A 18 12.55 -15.21 -13.55
N ALA A 19 13.80 -14.81 -13.31
CA ALA A 19 14.68 -15.50 -12.38
C ALA A 19 14.08 -15.55 -10.97
N GLN A 20 13.51 -14.45 -10.48
CA GLN A 20 12.83 -14.43 -9.17
C GLN A 20 11.60 -15.33 -9.12
N LEU A 21 10.79 -15.31 -10.19
CA LEU A 21 9.63 -16.18 -10.29
C LEU A 21 10.03 -17.66 -10.24
N LEU A 22 11.15 -18.02 -10.90
CA LEU A 22 11.74 -19.36 -10.88
C LEU A 22 12.34 -19.74 -9.52
N ILE A 23 12.92 -18.79 -8.78
CA ILE A 23 13.45 -19.01 -7.43
C ILE A 23 12.32 -19.29 -6.43
N HIS A 24 11.24 -18.51 -6.50
CA HIS A 24 10.17 -18.56 -5.49
C HIS A 24 9.18 -19.72 -5.67
N SER A 25 9.03 -20.25 -6.88
CA SER A 25 8.04 -21.31 -7.16
C SER A 25 8.61 -22.37 -8.11
N ARG A 26 8.24 -23.63 -7.87
CA ARG A 26 8.54 -24.73 -8.82
C ARG A 26 7.50 -24.81 -9.95
N LYS A 27 6.28 -24.31 -9.71
CA LYS A 27 5.18 -24.30 -10.71
C LYS A 27 5.39 -23.24 -11.79
N SER A 28 6.08 -22.16 -11.45
CA SER A 28 6.42 -21.09 -12.39
C SER A 28 7.33 -21.55 -13.53
N ARG A 29 8.16 -22.58 -13.34
CA ARG A 29 8.96 -23.12 -14.44
C ARG A 29 8.09 -23.59 -15.60
N ARG A 30 6.97 -24.27 -15.30
CA ARG A 30 6.02 -24.72 -16.33
C ARG A 30 5.32 -23.53 -16.97
N GLU A 31 4.90 -22.56 -16.18
CA GLU A 31 4.24 -21.35 -16.68
C GLU A 31 5.15 -20.52 -17.58
N VAL A 32 6.45 -20.43 -17.28
CA VAL A 32 7.45 -19.77 -18.13
C VAL A 32 7.63 -20.53 -19.45
N ILE A 33 7.69 -21.86 -19.41
CA ILE A 33 7.78 -22.68 -20.62
C ILE A 33 6.52 -22.51 -21.47
N GLU A 34 5.34 -22.58 -20.85
CA GLU A 34 4.04 -22.41 -21.52
C GLU A 34 3.93 -21.03 -22.14
N SER A 35 4.37 -19.97 -21.43
CA SER A 35 4.38 -18.62 -21.98
C SER A 35 5.28 -18.49 -23.22
N GLY A 36 6.29 -19.37 -23.36
CA GLY A 36 7.14 -19.41 -24.55
C GLY A 36 6.38 -19.78 -25.84
N PHE A 37 5.23 -20.44 -25.73
CA PHE A 37 4.35 -20.71 -26.86
C PHE A 37 3.41 -19.53 -27.09
N ASN A 38 3.77 -18.65 -28.03
CA ASN A 38 3.04 -17.43 -28.31
C ASN A 38 2.87 -17.21 -29.83
N ARG A 39 2.03 -16.23 -30.20
CA ARG A 39 1.77 -15.84 -31.59
C ARG A 39 3.04 -15.44 -32.37
N HIS A 40 4.07 -14.98 -31.67
CA HIS A 40 5.30 -14.43 -32.24
C HIS A 40 6.48 -15.42 -32.26
N ARG A 41 6.23 -16.70 -31.95
CA ARG A 41 7.26 -17.74 -31.79
C ARG A 41 7.78 -18.29 -33.12
N PHE A 42 6.96 -18.28 -34.17
CA PHE A 42 7.20 -19.00 -35.43
C PHE A 42 7.88 -18.17 -36.53
N PHE A 43 8.59 -17.09 -36.16
CA PHE A 43 9.32 -16.25 -37.11
C PHE A 43 10.82 -16.57 -37.01
N ASP A 44 11.25 -17.63 -37.70
CA ASP A 44 12.59 -18.21 -37.55
C ASP A 44 13.70 -17.45 -38.33
N ASN A 45 13.35 -16.73 -39.41
CA ASN A 45 14.34 -16.07 -40.27
C ASN A 45 14.40 -14.56 -40.00
N ARG A 46 14.97 -14.17 -38.85
CA ARG A 46 15.18 -12.74 -38.53
C ARG A 46 16.36 -12.12 -39.27
N GLU A 47 17.25 -12.93 -39.82
CA GLU A 47 18.48 -12.50 -40.49
C GLU A 47 18.24 -12.06 -41.95
N ASP A 48 17.18 -12.57 -42.59
CA ASP A 48 16.80 -12.24 -43.97
C ASP A 48 15.93 -10.97 -44.08
N LEU A 49 15.53 -10.39 -42.94
CA LEU A 49 14.60 -9.27 -42.87
C LEU A 49 15.34 -7.93 -42.76
N PRO A 50 14.84 -6.86 -43.42
CA PRO A 50 15.42 -5.53 -43.27
C PRO A 50 15.44 -5.06 -41.80
N ASP A 51 16.52 -4.39 -41.40
CA ASP A 51 16.71 -3.91 -40.02
C ASP A 51 15.56 -3.02 -39.54
N TRP A 52 14.99 -2.16 -40.40
CA TRP A 52 13.90 -1.27 -40.03
C TRP A 52 12.64 -2.06 -39.61
N PHE A 53 12.38 -3.21 -40.23
CA PHE A 53 11.25 -4.08 -39.91
C PHE A 53 11.49 -4.80 -38.59
N VAL A 54 12.70 -5.31 -38.35
CA VAL A 54 13.07 -5.98 -37.08
C VAL A 54 12.98 -5.02 -35.89
N HIS A 55 13.40 -3.77 -36.09
CA HIS A 55 13.31 -2.72 -35.06
C HIS A 55 11.87 -2.35 -34.73
N ASP A 56 10.99 -2.29 -35.72
CA ASP A 56 9.57 -1.99 -35.51
C ASP A 56 8.84 -3.18 -34.87
N GLU A 57 9.12 -4.40 -35.32
CA GLU A 57 8.59 -5.64 -34.74
C GLU A 57 8.96 -5.74 -33.25
N LYS A 58 10.20 -5.45 -32.87
CA LYS A 58 10.63 -5.47 -31.46
C LYS A 58 9.88 -4.47 -30.56
N LYS A 59 9.37 -3.37 -31.13
CA LYS A 59 8.58 -2.38 -30.38
C LYS A 59 7.16 -2.88 -30.17
N HIS A 60 6.54 -3.47 -31.19
CA HIS A 60 5.12 -3.80 -31.22
C HIS A 60 4.80 -5.25 -30.81
N CYS A 61 5.70 -6.19 -31.08
CA CYS A 61 5.54 -7.61 -30.75
C CYS A 61 6.20 -7.93 -29.39
N ARG A 62 5.61 -7.41 -28.31
CA ARG A 62 6.07 -7.70 -26.94
C ARG A 62 5.17 -8.73 -26.28
N MET A 63 5.80 -9.79 -25.74
CA MET A 63 5.08 -10.78 -24.94
C MET A 63 4.87 -10.28 -23.51
N THR A 64 3.61 -10.35 -23.05
CA THR A 64 3.30 -10.19 -21.62
C THR A 64 3.56 -11.51 -20.90
N LEU A 65 4.62 -11.58 -20.10
CA LEU A 65 4.92 -12.76 -19.29
C LEU A 65 3.93 -12.90 -18.12
N PRO A 66 3.53 -14.14 -17.77
CA PRO A 66 2.65 -14.38 -16.63
C PRO A 66 3.33 -13.95 -15.32
N GLY A 67 2.61 -13.20 -14.49
CA GLY A 67 3.10 -12.74 -13.17
C GLY A 67 3.79 -11.37 -13.18
N LEU A 68 3.76 -10.65 -14.30
CA LEU A 68 4.38 -9.33 -14.45
C LEU A 68 3.33 -8.20 -14.58
N PRO A 69 2.51 -7.89 -13.56
CA PRO A 69 1.74 -6.66 -13.57
C PRO A 69 2.73 -5.49 -13.40
N GLU A 70 3.02 -4.80 -14.50
CA GLU A 70 3.89 -3.61 -14.55
C GLU A 70 5.30 -3.83 -13.97
N ALA A 71 6.10 -4.64 -14.68
CA ALA A 71 7.56 -4.77 -14.58
C ALA A 71 8.35 -3.51 -14.13
N PRO A 72 8.06 -2.28 -14.59
CA PRO A 72 8.82 -1.10 -14.18
C PRO A 72 8.77 -0.80 -12.68
N VAL A 73 7.73 -1.21 -11.93
CA VAL A 73 7.63 -0.90 -10.50
C VAL A 73 8.54 -1.81 -9.67
N ILE A 74 8.62 -3.08 -10.04
CA ILE A 74 9.47 -4.07 -9.36
C ILE A 74 10.94 -3.81 -9.69
N HIS A 75 11.26 -3.51 -10.96
CA HIS A 75 12.63 -3.22 -11.38
C HIS A 75 13.21 -1.95 -10.76
N LYS A 76 12.44 -0.85 -10.70
CA LYS A 76 12.89 0.39 -10.06
C LYS A 76 13.18 0.22 -8.57
N ALA A 77 12.52 -0.72 -7.91
CA ALA A 77 12.77 -1.05 -6.51
C ALA A 77 14.03 -1.91 -6.32
N LEU A 78 14.40 -2.71 -7.34
CA LEU A 78 15.44 -3.71 -7.24
C LEU A 78 16.78 -3.31 -7.85
N THR A 79 16.84 -2.38 -8.81
CA THR A 79 18.13 -1.87 -9.30
C THR A 79 18.81 -1.03 -8.20
N PRO A 80 19.92 -1.50 -7.58
CA PRO A 80 20.64 -0.72 -6.58
C PRO A 80 21.31 0.51 -7.20
N SER A 81 21.60 0.48 -8.51
CA SER A 81 22.28 1.55 -9.24
C SER A 81 21.50 2.88 -9.25
N ALA A 82 20.18 2.83 -9.48
CA ALA A 82 19.34 4.03 -9.47
C ALA A 82 19.14 4.59 -8.05
N THR A 83 19.14 3.72 -7.03
CA THR A 83 18.89 4.11 -5.64
C THR A 83 20.10 4.75 -4.98
N LEU A 84 21.31 4.30 -5.33
CA LEU A 84 22.55 4.76 -4.70
C LEU A 84 22.95 6.18 -5.14
N MET A 85 22.81 6.49 -6.43
CA MET A 85 23.21 7.79 -7.01
C MET A 85 22.34 8.97 -6.53
N GLY A 86 21.09 8.71 -6.15
CA GLY A 86 20.12 9.75 -5.75
C GLY A 86 20.13 10.11 -4.25
N ARG A 87 20.63 9.22 -3.39
CA ARG A 87 20.55 9.34 -1.92
C ARG A 87 21.91 9.39 -1.24
N THR A 88 22.89 10.05 -1.86
CA THR A 88 24.18 10.35 -1.20
C THR A 88 23.94 11.11 0.11
N LEU A 89 24.76 10.87 1.14
CA LEU A 89 24.67 11.52 2.46
C LEU A 89 24.50 13.04 2.33
N LYS A 90 25.32 13.69 1.50
CA LYS A 90 25.26 15.12 1.15
C LYS A 90 23.88 15.58 0.67
N LYS A 91 23.26 14.88 -0.29
CA LYS A 91 21.91 15.22 -0.80
C LYS A 91 20.82 15.03 0.26
N THR A 92 20.97 14.04 1.14
CA THR A 92 20.00 13.85 2.24
C THR A 92 20.10 14.96 3.30
N GLU A 93 21.32 15.41 3.61
CA GLU A 93 21.58 16.52 4.51
C GLU A 93 21.09 17.84 3.93
N GLU A 94 21.35 18.08 2.64
CA GLU A 94 20.87 19.26 1.95
C GLU A 94 19.33 19.30 1.90
N ALA A 95 18.67 18.16 1.66
CA ALA A 95 17.21 18.06 1.73
C ALA A 95 16.67 18.36 3.14
N LYS A 96 17.33 17.86 4.19
CA LYS A 96 17.00 18.18 5.59
C LYS A 96 17.21 19.67 5.89
N ALA A 97 18.32 20.26 5.44
CA ALA A 97 18.63 21.68 5.60
C ALA A 97 17.60 22.57 4.89
N ARG A 98 17.26 22.25 3.63
CA ARG A 98 16.19 22.95 2.88
C ARG A 98 14.84 22.86 3.58
N ARG A 99 14.50 21.69 4.15
CA ARG A 99 13.27 21.53 4.94
C ARG A 99 13.30 22.41 6.19
N LYS A 100 14.40 22.43 6.95
CA LYS A 100 14.58 23.31 8.11
C LYS A 100 14.49 24.78 7.72
N ALA A 101 15.16 25.19 6.64
CA ALA A 101 15.12 26.56 6.13
C ALA A 101 13.70 27.01 5.72
N ARG A 102 12.92 26.13 5.08
CA ARG A 102 11.50 26.42 4.76
C ARG A 102 10.66 26.63 6.02
N ILE A 103 10.87 25.83 7.06
CA ILE A 103 10.16 25.97 8.34
C ILE A 103 10.58 27.26 9.04
N ALA A 104 11.89 27.57 9.09
CA ALA A 104 12.41 28.80 9.67
C ALA A 104 11.88 30.06 8.95
N LYS A 105 11.83 30.06 7.61
CA LYS A 105 11.22 31.15 6.83
C LYS A 105 9.74 31.34 7.16
N ARG A 106 8.98 30.25 7.34
CA ARG A 106 7.57 30.33 7.76
C ARG A 106 7.42 30.88 9.18
N LEU A 107 8.27 30.46 10.11
CA LEU A 107 8.31 31.01 11.48
C LEU A 107 8.60 32.51 11.49
N LYS A 108 9.62 32.96 10.77
CA LYS A 108 9.96 34.39 10.66
C LYS A 108 8.78 35.23 10.14
N ARG A 109 8.10 34.76 9.10
CA ARG A 109 6.89 35.42 8.57
C ARG A 109 5.74 35.48 9.58
N VAL A 110 5.59 34.47 10.43
CA VAL A 110 4.56 34.48 11.49
C VAL A 110 4.94 35.45 12.59
N ARG A 111 6.21 35.51 13.00
CA ARG A 111 6.71 36.46 14.00
C ARG A 111 6.50 37.90 13.57
N GLN A 112 6.92 38.25 12.36
CA GLN A 112 6.72 39.58 11.79
C GLN A 112 5.24 39.97 11.79
N ARG A 113 4.36 39.09 11.30
CA ARG A 113 2.90 39.31 11.33
C ARG A 113 2.28 39.34 12.73
N THR A 114 2.99 38.87 13.74
CA THR A 114 2.54 38.91 15.14
C THR A 114 2.95 40.23 15.78
N GLU A 115 4.13 40.75 15.44
CA GLU A 115 4.60 42.08 15.83
C GLU A 115 3.72 43.18 15.22
N ASP A 116 3.19 42.97 14.00
CA ASP A 116 2.28 43.92 13.34
C ASP A 116 0.85 43.96 13.97
N ILE A 117 0.56 43.19 15.02
CA ILE A 117 -0.78 43.19 15.65
C ILE A 117 -0.86 44.35 16.64
N PRO A 118 -1.84 45.27 16.50
CA PRO A 118 -1.94 46.43 17.38
C PRO A 118 -2.28 46.04 18.82
N ASP A 119 -1.76 46.82 19.76
CA ASP A 119 -1.88 46.52 21.18
C ASP A 119 -3.24 46.83 21.80
N ASP A 120 -4.11 47.53 21.09
CA ASP A 120 -5.42 47.97 21.58
C ASP A 120 -6.49 46.85 21.60
N LEU A 121 -6.20 45.66 21.08
CA LEU A 121 -7.13 44.54 21.10
C LEU A 121 -7.18 43.82 22.46
N PRO A 122 -8.34 43.26 22.85
CA PRO A 122 -8.42 42.41 24.03
C PRO A 122 -7.54 41.15 23.86
N GLU A 123 -6.89 40.73 24.95
CA GLU A 123 -5.90 39.63 24.93
C GLU A 123 -6.43 38.34 24.30
N LYS A 124 -7.71 38.03 24.53
CA LYS A 124 -8.37 36.84 23.97
C LYS A 124 -8.36 36.85 22.44
N GLU A 125 -8.59 38.01 21.82
CA GLU A 125 -8.64 38.16 20.37
C GLU A 125 -7.23 38.16 19.77
N LYS A 126 -6.27 38.82 20.43
CA LYS A 126 -4.84 38.73 20.09
C LYS A 126 -4.39 37.27 20.02
N TRP A 127 -4.70 36.48 21.05
CA TRP A 127 -4.38 35.05 21.09
C TRP A 127 -5.05 34.25 19.96
N MET A 128 -6.32 34.53 19.65
CA MET A 128 -7.01 33.87 18.53
C MET A 128 -6.38 34.21 17.18
N GLN A 129 -5.98 35.46 16.98
CA GLN A 129 -5.34 35.94 15.76
C GLN A 129 -3.96 35.31 15.57
N ILE A 130 -3.13 35.30 16.63
CA ILE A 130 -1.84 34.60 16.65
C ILE A 130 -2.03 33.13 16.30
N LYS A 131 -2.96 32.45 16.98
CA LYS A 131 -3.27 31.02 16.72
C LYS A 131 -3.69 30.78 15.28
N GLN A 132 -4.46 31.69 14.68
CA GLN A 132 -4.86 31.61 13.27
C GLN A 132 -3.67 31.79 12.33
N MET A 133 -2.72 32.68 12.62
CA MET A 133 -1.48 32.86 11.84
C MET A 133 -0.61 31.60 11.86
N TYR A 134 -0.40 30.99 13.02
CA TYR A 134 0.32 29.71 13.14
C TYR A 134 -0.37 28.56 12.39
N LYS A 135 -1.72 28.54 12.37
CA LYS A 135 -2.52 27.55 11.61
C LYS A 135 -2.45 27.77 10.11
N LYS A 136 -2.50 29.03 9.64
CA LYS A 136 -2.36 29.41 8.23
C LYS A 136 -0.97 29.05 7.69
N ALA A 137 0.08 29.25 8.50
CA ALA A 137 1.45 28.89 8.14
C ALA A 137 1.73 27.37 8.16
N GLY A 138 0.78 26.55 8.64
CA GLY A 138 0.90 25.10 8.73
C GLY A 138 1.92 24.64 9.78
N LEU A 139 2.29 25.52 10.71
CA LEU A 139 3.16 25.21 11.85
C LEU A 139 2.38 24.53 12.97
N LEU A 140 1.14 24.97 13.18
CA LEU A 140 0.23 24.28 14.07
C LEU A 140 -0.34 23.07 13.32
N GLY A 141 0.17 21.88 13.67
CA GLY A 141 -0.22 20.62 13.05
C GLY A 141 -1.74 20.46 13.08
N LYS A 142 -2.38 20.42 11.91
CA LYS A 142 -3.77 20.00 11.81
C LYS A 142 -3.79 18.53 12.25
N LYS A 143 -4.23 18.21 13.48
CA LYS A 143 -4.60 16.83 13.84
C LYS A 143 -5.56 16.38 12.75
N LYS A 144 -5.13 15.44 11.90
CA LYS A 144 -6.00 14.88 10.85
C LYS A 144 -7.16 14.26 11.61
N ARG A 145 -8.33 14.91 11.57
CA ARG A 145 -9.54 14.40 12.21
C ARG A 145 -9.75 12.98 11.65
N PRO A 146 -9.89 11.96 12.50
CA PRO A 146 -10.12 10.60 12.02
C PRO A 146 -11.36 10.60 11.13
N PHE A 147 -11.32 9.80 10.06
CA PHE A 147 -12.52 9.61 9.25
C PHE A 147 -13.53 8.83 10.08
N HIS A 148 -14.75 9.36 10.22
CA HIS A 148 -15.83 8.61 10.85
C HIS A 148 -16.49 7.75 9.76
N LEU A 149 -16.42 6.42 9.94
CA LEU A 149 -17.03 5.45 9.05
C LEU A 149 -18.51 5.29 9.40
N VAL A 150 -19.39 5.82 8.56
CA VAL A 150 -20.85 5.65 8.69
C VAL A 150 -21.29 4.59 7.69
N VAL A 151 -22.05 3.60 8.14
CA VAL A 151 -22.55 2.54 7.27
C VAL A 151 -23.98 2.87 6.84
N ASN A 152 -24.21 2.99 5.53
CA ASN A 152 -25.57 3.17 5.02
C ASN A 152 -26.31 1.83 5.18
N ARG A 153 -27.38 1.82 5.97
CA ARG A 153 -28.29 0.67 6.13
C ARG A 153 -29.69 1.14 5.76
N LYS A 154 -30.50 0.25 5.17
CA LYS A 154 -31.89 0.52 4.72
C LYS A 154 -32.81 1.10 5.82
N GLY A 155 -32.46 0.96 7.10
CA GLY A 155 -33.18 1.56 8.24
C GLY A 155 -32.34 2.52 9.09
N GLY A 156 -31.31 3.16 8.51
CA GLY A 156 -30.37 4.00 9.24
C GLY A 156 -29.44 3.19 10.16
N ALA A 157 -28.38 3.83 10.67
CA ALA A 157 -27.53 3.23 11.69
C ALA A 157 -28.26 3.26 13.03
N ARG A 158 -29.00 2.20 13.38
CA ARG A 158 -29.54 2.03 14.74
C ARG A 158 -28.40 2.22 15.74
N ASN A 159 -28.52 3.25 16.59
CA ASN A 159 -27.72 3.50 17.80
C ASN A 159 -26.27 4.01 17.60
N ARG A 160 -26.03 5.01 16.73
CA ARG A 160 -24.77 5.77 16.80
C ARG A 160 -25.03 7.27 16.91
N ALA A 161 -24.44 7.87 17.93
CA ALA A 161 -24.37 9.32 18.07
C ALA A 161 -23.85 9.95 16.77
N PRO A 162 -24.43 11.09 16.32
CA PRO A 162 -23.96 11.77 15.13
C PRO A 162 -22.46 12.10 15.27
N PRO A 163 -21.69 12.02 14.18
CA PRO A 163 -20.27 12.37 14.23
C PRO A 163 -20.11 13.84 14.66
N PRO A 164 -19.02 14.18 15.37
CA PRO A 164 -18.83 15.54 15.89
C PRO A 164 -18.75 16.57 14.75
N LYS A 165 -19.23 17.80 15.00
CA LYS A 165 -19.29 18.88 13.99
C LYS A 165 -17.92 19.10 13.32
N GLY A 166 -17.88 18.89 12.00
CA GLY A 166 -16.68 19.00 11.15
C GLY A 166 -15.77 17.76 11.13
N ALA A 167 -16.27 16.60 11.56
CA ALA A 167 -15.69 15.31 11.22
C ALA A 167 -15.74 15.06 9.70
N ARG A 168 -14.70 14.44 9.14
CA ARG A 168 -14.73 13.95 7.75
C ARG A 168 -15.47 12.61 7.74
N ILE A 169 -16.70 12.61 7.24
CA ILE A 169 -17.55 11.42 7.21
C ILE A 169 -17.27 10.66 5.90
N LYS A 170 -16.94 9.36 6.00
CA LYS A 170 -16.93 8.47 4.84
C LYS A 170 -18.14 7.56 4.96
N LEU A 171 -19.15 7.80 4.13
CA LEU A 171 -20.30 6.92 4.00
C LEU A 171 -19.88 5.67 3.23
N VAL A 172 -20.12 4.49 3.80
CA VAL A 172 -19.72 3.21 3.21
C VAL A 172 -20.91 2.27 3.21
N ASP A 173 -21.29 1.78 2.03
CA ASP A 173 -22.27 0.71 1.87
C ASP A 173 -21.64 -0.68 2.12
N ARG A 174 -22.47 -1.70 2.32
CA ARG A 174 -22.11 -3.12 2.42
C ARG A 174 -21.23 -3.58 1.25
N ARG A 175 -21.52 -3.18 0.00
CA ARG A 175 -20.69 -3.55 -1.17
C ARG A 175 -19.29 -2.96 -1.06
N MET A 176 -19.21 -1.65 -0.77
CA MET A 176 -17.94 -0.97 -0.59
C MET A 176 -17.11 -1.55 0.57
N LYS A 177 -17.75 -2.03 1.65
CA LYS A 177 -17.07 -2.73 2.75
C LYS A 177 -16.53 -4.10 2.31
N ALA A 178 -17.24 -4.80 1.44
CA ALA A 178 -16.77 -6.07 0.86
C ALA A 178 -15.57 -5.83 -0.05
N ASP A 179 -15.64 -4.84 -0.92
CA ASP A 179 -14.55 -4.48 -1.85
C ASP A 179 -13.29 -4.05 -1.10
N ILE A 180 -13.41 -3.20 -0.07
CA ILE A 180 -12.27 -2.79 0.77
C ILE A 180 -11.64 -4.00 1.48
N ARG A 181 -12.47 -4.95 1.96
CA ARG A 181 -11.97 -6.17 2.60
C ARG A 181 -11.30 -7.12 1.60
N GLY A 182 -11.84 -7.21 0.39
CA GLY A 182 -11.26 -7.96 -0.72
C GLY A 182 -9.89 -7.41 -1.08
N ARG A 183 -9.80 -6.09 -1.31
CA ARG A 183 -8.53 -5.37 -1.56
C ARG A 183 -7.53 -5.57 -0.41
N ALA A 184 -7.95 -5.41 0.84
CA ALA A 184 -7.05 -5.63 1.98
C ALA A 184 -6.53 -7.08 2.09
N ARG A 185 -7.24 -8.07 1.54
CA ARG A 185 -6.79 -9.46 1.47
C ARG A 185 -5.87 -9.71 0.28
N SER A 186 -6.18 -9.14 -0.90
CA SER A 186 -5.35 -9.25 -2.10
C SER A 186 -4.02 -8.53 -1.94
N ASP A 187 -4.04 -7.36 -1.31
CA ASP A 187 -2.84 -6.53 -1.11
C ASP A 187 -1.89 -7.12 -0.06
N GLY A 188 -2.36 -8.13 0.70
CA GLY A 188 -1.58 -8.87 1.69
C GLY A 188 -1.07 -8.02 2.87
N PRO A 189 -0.72 -8.64 4.01
CA PRO A 189 -0.07 -7.93 5.10
C PRO A 189 1.42 -7.75 4.76
N VAL A 190 1.77 -6.76 3.94
CA VAL A 190 3.17 -6.51 3.56
C VAL A 190 4.06 -6.04 4.73
N LYS A 191 3.53 -5.92 5.97
CA LYS A 191 4.29 -5.34 7.11
C LYS A 191 4.07 -5.91 8.52
N SER A 192 3.37 -7.03 8.73
CA SER A 192 3.09 -7.48 10.12
C SER A 192 3.29 -8.97 10.44
N ARG A 193 3.84 -9.78 9.52
CA ARG A 193 4.21 -11.18 9.85
C ARG A 193 5.54 -11.30 10.60
N ALA A 194 6.40 -10.27 10.59
CA ALA A 194 7.69 -10.31 11.28
C ALA A 194 7.60 -10.11 12.82
N SER A 195 6.48 -9.61 13.37
CA SER A 195 6.39 -9.27 14.80
C SER A 195 5.52 -10.20 15.66
N ARG A 196 5.05 -11.34 15.12
CA ARG A 196 4.19 -12.29 15.87
C ARG A 196 4.81 -13.66 16.12
N LYS A 197 6.06 -13.90 15.72
CA LYS A 197 6.78 -15.15 16.03
C LYS A 197 7.65 -14.97 17.28
N GLY A 198 7.01 -14.57 18.39
CA GLY A 198 7.69 -14.27 19.65
C GLY A 198 6.71 -14.04 20.80
N LYS A 199 5.81 -15.00 21.05
CA LYS A 199 5.14 -15.21 22.35
C LYS A 199 4.35 -16.52 22.30
N ALA A 200 5.08 -17.63 22.32
CA ALA A 200 4.56 -18.85 22.90
C ALA A 200 4.58 -18.65 24.42
N GLY A 201 3.40 -18.60 25.04
CA GLY A 201 3.28 -18.31 26.47
C GLY A 201 1.91 -18.72 27.00
N LYS A 202 1.86 -19.94 27.53
CA LYS A 202 0.94 -20.45 28.57
C LYS A 202 -0.55 -20.56 28.21
N LYS A 203 -0.95 -21.75 27.76
CA LYS A 203 -2.32 -22.28 27.89
C LYS A 203 -2.59 -22.54 29.38
N ASN A 204 -3.50 -21.79 30.00
CA ASN A 204 -4.22 -22.25 31.19
C ASN A 204 -5.66 -22.53 30.76
N GLY A 205 -6.00 -23.82 30.70
CA GLY A 205 -7.37 -24.28 30.53
C GLY A 205 -8.13 -24.13 31.84
N ARG A 206 -9.22 -23.37 31.81
CA ARG A 206 -10.35 -23.55 32.73
C ARG A 206 -11.60 -23.64 31.86
N LYS A 207 -12.09 -24.87 31.66
CA LYS A 207 -13.41 -25.14 31.12
C LYS A 207 -14.41 -24.94 32.27
N ASN A 208 -15.33 -23.99 32.15
CA ASN A 208 -16.53 -23.95 32.99
C ASN A 208 -17.57 -24.94 32.44
N PRO A 209 -18.27 -25.71 33.28
CA PRO A 209 -19.33 -26.60 32.83
C PRO A 209 -20.64 -25.81 32.69
N SER A 210 -21.16 -25.67 31.47
CA SER A 210 -22.51 -25.16 31.26
C SER A 210 -23.52 -26.30 31.46
N ARG A 211 -24.10 -26.30 32.66
CA ARG A 211 -25.47 -26.67 33.05
C ARG A 211 -26.30 -27.44 32.02
N GLY A 212 -26.74 -28.63 32.44
CA GLY A 212 -27.77 -29.41 31.77
C GLY A 212 -29.09 -28.67 31.64
N HIS A 213 -29.79 -28.96 30.55
CA HIS A 213 -31.22 -28.76 30.42
C HIS A 213 -31.84 -30.14 30.21
N SER A 214 -32.45 -30.64 31.28
CA SER A 214 -33.49 -31.65 31.23
C SER A 214 -34.66 -31.11 30.40
N ARG A 215 -35.11 -31.89 29.42
CA ARG A 215 -36.45 -31.76 28.86
C ARG A 215 -37.16 -33.08 29.12
N SER A 216 -37.97 -33.07 30.16
CA SER A 216 -39.00 -34.05 30.49
C SER A 216 -40.28 -33.73 29.71
N GLY A 217 -40.93 -34.78 29.17
CA GLY A 217 -42.33 -34.82 28.70
C GLY A 217 -42.55 -34.25 27.29
N LEU A 218 -43.36 -34.81 26.40
CA LEU A 218 -44.52 -35.71 26.52
C LEU A 218 -44.78 -36.44 25.18
N SER A 219 -45.31 -37.66 25.32
CA SER A 219 -46.21 -38.44 24.42
C SER A 219 -46.05 -38.33 22.90
N GLY A 220 -45.84 -39.38 22.13
CA GLY A 220 -46.55 -40.67 22.17
C GLY A 220 -47.79 -40.62 21.26
N HIS A 221 -47.62 -41.06 20.01
CA HIS A 221 -48.61 -41.50 18.99
C HIS A 221 -47.82 -41.73 17.68
N SER A 222 -48.04 -42.67 16.77
CA SER A 222 -48.57 -44.04 16.70
C SER A 222 -48.56 -44.40 15.19
N LYS A 223 -48.48 -45.70 14.87
CA LYS A 223 -48.68 -46.34 13.54
C LYS A 223 -47.52 -46.20 12.54
N ALA A 224 -47.11 -47.23 11.81
CA ALA A 224 -47.42 -48.66 11.77
C ALA A 224 -46.18 -49.37 11.20
#